data_AF-A0A5K3ERC3-F1
#
_entry.id   AF-A0A5K3ERC3-F1
#
_cell.length_a   1.000
_cell.length_b   1.000
_cell.length_c   1.000
_cell.angle_alpha   90.00
_cell.angle_beta   90.00
_cell.angle_gamma   90.00
#
_symmetry.space_group_name_H-M   'P 1'
#
loop_
_entity.id
_entity.type
_entity.pdbx_description
1 polymer ?
#
loop_
_entity_poly.entity_id
_entity_poly.type
_entity_poly.pdbx_seq_one_letter_code
_entity_poly.pdbx_strand_id
1 'polypeptide(L)'
;MSNVFYGRLILLGTNGTATVKELCRTGNGSLELFQRHFPNGVIPGPISFVPDSAQSKVVADPNRHCVSYTFNRTHTVVVEYIPDSNIDLFQVGRYKSPVIDFHIGDLPASSGPASANKDNSPHKNRVLFGMFEKPIFNFGPVPKKPAAPLSTISRFACRIDINRKPPHTARIYAAGFDGRKNIFLGENATKWRHSDIMDGFTTNGVRIFRPSQWLKRAETG
;
A
#
# COMPACT_ATOMS: atom_id res chain seq x y z
N MET A 1 -7.05 -13.21 -28.35
CA MET A 1 -6.92 -11.78 -27.96
C MET A 1 -5.47 -11.54 -27.59
N SER A 2 -4.78 -10.62 -28.26
CA SER A 2 -3.37 -10.32 -27.97
C SER A 2 -3.25 -9.67 -26.58
N ASN A 3 -2.38 -10.22 -25.74
CA ASN A 3 -2.09 -9.67 -24.42
C ASN A 3 -1.10 -8.51 -24.60
N VAL A 4 -1.58 -7.26 -24.59
CA VAL A 4 -0.72 -6.08 -24.81
C VAL A 4 0.19 -5.90 -23.61
N PHE A 5 1.50 -5.98 -23.80
CA PHE A 5 2.50 -5.74 -22.77
C PHE A 5 2.81 -4.24 -22.66
N TYR A 6 2.65 -3.67 -21.47
CA TYR A 6 2.93 -2.26 -21.19
C TYR A 6 4.36 -2.02 -20.70
N GLY A 7 4.91 -2.97 -19.94
CA GLY A 7 6.24 -2.82 -19.34
C GLY A 7 6.42 -3.67 -18.10
N ARG A 8 7.50 -3.43 -17.37
CA ARG A 8 7.87 -4.19 -16.18
C ARG A 8 8.34 -3.26 -15.07
N LEU A 9 7.88 -3.53 -13.85
CA LEU A 9 8.44 -2.96 -12.62
C LEU A 9 9.45 -3.94 -12.05
N ILE A 10 10.61 -3.45 -11.63
CA ILE A 10 11.68 -4.28 -11.04
C ILE A 10 12.04 -3.67 -9.69
N LEU A 11 12.03 -4.50 -8.65
CA LEU A 11 12.49 -4.14 -7.32
C LEU A 11 14.01 -4.34 -7.27
N LEU A 12 14.75 -3.24 -7.22
CA LEU A 12 16.22 -3.27 -7.21
C LEU A 12 16.81 -3.64 -5.84
N GLY A 13 16.06 -3.40 -4.76
CA GLY A 13 16.47 -3.70 -3.38
C GLY A 13 15.56 -2.99 -2.38
N THR A 14 15.69 -3.36 -1.11
CA THR A 14 15.06 -2.69 0.04
C THR A 14 16.11 -2.29 1.06
N ASN A 15 15.85 -1.27 1.86
CA ASN A 15 16.69 -0.95 3.00
C ASN A 15 16.57 -2.08 4.05
N GLY A 16 17.54 -3.01 4.08
CA GLY A 16 17.56 -4.14 5.02
C GLY A 16 18.37 -5.34 4.51
N THR A 17 18.71 -6.28 5.38
CA THR A 17 19.49 -7.52 5.10
C THR A 17 18.70 -8.61 4.37
N ALA A 18 17.53 -8.30 3.83
CA ALA A 18 16.68 -9.27 3.14
C ALA A 18 17.36 -9.76 1.85
N THR A 19 17.53 -11.07 1.72
CA THR A 19 18.06 -11.65 0.47
C THR A 19 16.97 -11.65 -0.61
N VAL A 20 17.37 -11.60 -1.89
CA VAL A 20 16.48 -11.47 -3.07
C VAL A 20 15.31 -12.47 -3.10
N LYS A 21 15.47 -13.65 -2.49
CA LYS A 21 14.44 -14.72 -2.43
C LYS A 21 13.27 -14.43 -1.48
N GLU A 22 13.37 -13.36 -0.69
CA GLU A 22 12.60 -13.19 0.54
C GLU A 22 11.52 -12.08 0.40
N LEU A 23 11.59 -11.22 -0.62
CA LEU A 23 10.83 -9.95 -0.69
C LEU A 23 9.35 -10.05 -1.13
N CYS A 24 8.88 -11.16 -1.72
CA CYS A 24 7.54 -11.27 -2.31
C CYS A 24 6.92 -12.65 -2.11
N ARG A 25 5.60 -12.71 -1.84
CA ARG A 25 4.81 -13.96 -1.71
C ARG A 25 4.83 -14.86 -2.97
N THR A 26 5.25 -14.33 -4.12
CA THR A 26 5.40 -15.03 -5.40
C THR A 26 6.85 -15.24 -5.82
N GLY A 27 7.85 -14.80 -5.04
CA GLY A 27 9.27 -14.92 -5.38
C GLY A 27 9.78 -13.99 -6.50
N ASN A 28 8.92 -13.18 -7.10
CA ASN A 28 9.31 -12.32 -8.22
C ASN A 28 9.70 -10.92 -7.72
N GLY A 29 10.98 -10.57 -7.86
CA GLY A 29 11.49 -9.19 -7.74
C GLY A 29 11.05 -8.28 -8.88
N SER A 30 10.00 -8.66 -9.62
CA SER A 30 9.44 -7.87 -10.71
C SER A 30 7.96 -8.16 -10.92
N LEU A 31 7.26 -7.18 -11.48
CA LEU A 31 5.87 -7.30 -11.93
C LEU A 31 5.81 -6.90 -13.40
N GLU A 32 5.28 -7.78 -14.24
CA GLU A 32 4.94 -7.47 -15.62
C GLU A 32 3.56 -6.83 -15.68
N LEU A 33 3.47 -5.72 -16.41
CA LEU A 33 2.24 -4.96 -16.59
C LEU A 33 1.69 -5.28 -17.99
N PHE A 34 0.53 -5.91 -18.02
CA PHE A 34 -0.22 -6.19 -19.24
C PHE A 34 -1.54 -5.45 -19.21
N GLN A 35 -2.08 -5.14 -20.39
CA GLN A 35 -3.43 -4.63 -20.52
C GLN A 35 -4.42 -5.57 -19.83
N ARG A 36 -5.20 -5.02 -18.91
CA ARG A 36 -6.21 -5.78 -18.19
C ARG A 36 -7.33 -6.20 -19.14
N HIS A 37 -7.95 -7.34 -18.85
CA HIS A 37 -9.11 -7.79 -19.62
C HIS A 37 -10.26 -6.76 -19.55
N PHE A 38 -10.56 -6.27 -18.34
CA PHE A 38 -11.50 -5.17 -18.11
C PHE A 38 -10.76 -3.93 -17.59
N PRO A 39 -11.05 -2.73 -18.12
CA PRO A 39 -10.46 -1.50 -17.62
C PRO A 39 -10.91 -1.24 -16.19
N ASN A 40 -9.99 -0.72 -15.37
CA ASN A 40 -10.23 -0.40 -13.97
C ASN A 40 -9.72 0.99 -13.58
N GLY A 41 -9.28 1.79 -14.55
CA GLY A 41 -8.78 3.13 -14.33
C GLY A 41 -9.86 4.10 -13.87
N VAL A 42 -9.41 5.19 -13.26
CA VAL A 42 -10.28 6.27 -12.77
C VAL A 42 -9.65 7.63 -13.02
N ILE A 43 -10.50 8.65 -13.14
CA ILE A 43 -10.10 10.05 -13.31
C ILE A 43 -10.81 10.95 -12.29
N PRO A 44 -10.21 12.09 -11.90
CA PRO A 44 -10.87 13.05 -11.01
C PRO A 44 -12.21 13.50 -11.59
N GLY A 45 -13.21 13.63 -10.73
CA GLY A 45 -14.57 14.04 -11.06
C GLY A 45 -15.14 15.03 -10.05
N PRO A 46 -16.43 14.93 -9.69
CA PRO A 46 -17.09 15.87 -8.80
C PRO A 46 -16.41 16.04 -7.44
N ILE A 47 -16.49 17.26 -6.89
CA ILE A 47 -15.95 17.63 -5.59
C ILE A 47 -17.09 17.91 -4.62
N SER A 48 -17.00 17.38 -3.41
CA SER A 48 -17.93 17.69 -2.32
C SER A 48 -17.18 18.17 -1.07
N PHE A 49 -17.84 19.01 -0.29
CA PHE A 49 -17.33 19.56 0.97
C PHE A 49 -18.17 18.99 2.10
N VAL A 50 -17.52 18.33 3.05
CA VAL A 50 -18.19 17.66 4.17
C VAL A 50 -17.45 17.96 5.47
N PRO A 51 -18.14 17.98 6.64
CA PRO A 51 -17.45 18.15 7.91
C PRO A 51 -16.44 17.03 8.19
N ASP A 52 -16.85 15.79 7.94
CA ASP A 52 -16.05 14.58 8.07
C ASP A 52 -16.22 13.70 6.83
N SER A 53 -15.12 13.17 6.30
CA SER A 53 -15.10 12.15 5.24
C SER A 53 -16.07 11.00 5.48
N ALA A 54 -16.26 10.57 6.74
CA ALA A 54 -17.15 9.46 7.08
C ALA A 54 -18.63 9.74 6.76
N GLN A 55 -19.03 11.01 6.65
CA GLN A 55 -20.39 11.42 6.28
C GLN A 55 -20.58 11.52 4.76
N SER A 56 -19.50 11.39 3.97
CA SER A 56 -19.59 11.45 2.51
C SER A 56 -20.22 10.17 1.95
N LYS A 57 -21.25 10.35 1.12
CA LYS A 57 -21.87 9.26 0.36
C LYS A 57 -20.90 8.57 -0.60
N VAL A 58 -19.86 9.28 -1.06
CA VAL A 58 -18.84 8.72 -1.97
C VAL A 58 -17.91 7.78 -1.20
N VAL A 59 -17.48 8.19 0.00
CA VAL A 59 -16.58 7.42 0.87
C VAL A 59 -17.29 6.16 1.41
N ALA A 60 -18.60 6.25 1.64
CA ALA A 60 -19.40 5.12 2.13
C ALA A 60 -19.70 4.06 1.06
N ASP A 61 -19.61 4.39 -0.24
CA ASP A 61 -19.93 3.49 -1.33
C ASP A 61 -18.68 2.68 -1.76
N PRO A 62 -18.65 1.35 -1.55
CA PRO A 62 -17.51 0.52 -1.91
C PRO A 62 -17.27 0.41 -3.41
N ASN A 63 -18.18 0.91 -4.25
CA ASN A 63 -18.03 0.91 -5.69
C ASN A 63 -17.34 2.17 -6.24
N ARG A 64 -17.28 3.25 -5.45
CA ARG A 64 -16.79 4.56 -5.90
C ARG A 64 -15.40 4.83 -5.36
N HIS A 65 -14.53 5.38 -6.20
CA HIS A 65 -13.21 5.81 -5.78
C HIS A 65 -13.26 7.25 -5.30
N CYS A 66 -12.46 7.60 -4.31
CA CYS A 66 -12.34 8.98 -3.86
C CYS A 66 -10.99 9.30 -3.21
N VAL A 67 -10.71 10.60 -3.13
CA VAL A 67 -9.62 11.14 -2.32
C VAL A 67 -10.22 12.10 -1.31
N SER A 68 -9.91 11.87 -0.03
CA SER A 68 -10.37 12.68 1.10
C SER A 68 -9.24 13.58 1.60
N TYR A 69 -9.42 14.89 1.47
CA TYR A 69 -8.52 15.94 1.92
C TYR A 69 -9.07 16.58 3.19
N THR A 70 -8.67 16.07 4.36
CA THR A 70 -9.13 16.58 5.66
C THR A 70 -8.20 17.68 6.14
N PHE A 71 -8.76 18.87 6.37
CA PHE A 71 -8.04 20.05 6.86
C PHE A 71 -8.16 20.18 8.37
N ASN A 72 -9.36 19.91 8.91
CA ASN A 72 -9.67 19.90 10.32
C ASN A 72 -10.93 19.06 10.57
N ARG A 73 -11.35 18.95 11.84
CA ARG A 73 -12.53 18.19 12.30
C ARG A 73 -13.86 18.58 11.64
N THR A 74 -13.95 19.74 11.00
CA THR A 74 -15.19 20.27 10.39
C THR A 74 -15.03 20.62 8.92
N HIS A 75 -13.90 20.29 8.30
CA HIS A 75 -13.62 20.62 6.92
C HIS A 75 -12.82 19.52 6.23
N THR A 76 -13.50 18.76 5.39
CA THR A 76 -12.94 17.78 4.48
C THR A 76 -13.45 18.02 3.07
N VAL A 77 -12.53 18.05 2.11
CA VAL A 77 -12.87 18.05 0.68
C VAL A 77 -12.76 16.63 0.16
N VAL A 78 -13.82 16.11 -0.45
CA VAL A 78 -13.84 14.77 -1.06
C VAL A 78 -13.94 14.93 -2.57
N VAL A 79 -12.92 14.46 -3.27
CA VAL A 79 -12.89 14.39 -4.73
C VAL A 79 -13.28 12.98 -5.14
N GLU A 80 -14.39 12.84 -5.85
CA GLU A 80 -14.77 11.58 -6.46
C GLU A 80 -13.88 11.25 -7.66
N TYR A 81 -13.60 9.98 -7.85
CA TYR A 81 -12.86 9.45 -8.99
C TYR A 81 -13.78 8.53 -9.80
N ILE A 82 -14.07 8.95 -11.03
CA ILE A 82 -15.03 8.32 -11.94
C ILE A 82 -14.30 7.27 -12.80
N PRO A 83 -14.90 6.09 -13.07
CA PRO A 83 -14.31 5.10 -13.96
C PRO A 83 -13.95 5.64 -15.35
N ASP A 84 -12.78 5.27 -15.86
CA ASP A 84 -12.33 5.57 -17.22
C ASP A 84 -11.93 4.27 -17.93
N SER A 85 -12.64 3.97 -19.02
CA SER A 85 -12.42 2.77 -19.82
C SER A 85 -11.12 2.79 -20.64
N ASN A 86 -10.42 3.92 -20.68
CA ASN A 86 -9.17 4.10 -21.43
C ASN A 86 -7.93 3.89 -20.56
N ILE A 87 -8.08 3.59 -19.27
CA ILE A 87 -6.97 3.51 -18.32
C ILE A 87 -6.99 2.15 -17.63
N ASP A 88 -5.82 1.55 -17.50
CA ASP A 88 -5.56 0.48 -16.55
C ASP A 88 -4.77 1.01 -15.36
N LEU A 89 -5.25 0.74 -14.16
CA LEU A 89 -4.65 1.16 -12.89
C LEU A 89 -3.98 -0.04 -12.22
N PHE A 90 -2.74 0.15 -11.78
CA PHE A 90 -1.97 -0.81 -10.98
C PHE A 90 -1.49 -0.15 -9.69
N GLN A 91 -1.49 -0.87 -8.57
CA GLN A 91 -1.06 -0.32 -7.28
C GLN A 91 0.11 -1.07 -6.67
N VAL A 92 0.95 -0.30 -5.97
CA VAL A 92 2.12 -0.80 -5.24
C VAL A 92 1.96 -0.44 -3.77
N GLY A 93 2.33 -1.35 -2.87
CA GLY A 93 2.26 -1.07 -1.44
C GLY A 93 2.70 -2.24 -0.58
N ARG A 94 2.88 -1.99 0.72
CA ARG A 94 3.30 -3.03 1.68
C ARG A 94 2.16 -3.80 2.33
N TYR A 95 0.92 -3.38 2.11
CA TYR A 95 -0.23 -4.02 2.74
C TYR A 95 -0.73 -5.17 1.86
N LYS A 96 -1.05 -6.29 2.49
CA LYS A 96 -1.61 -7.47 1.80
C LYS A 96 -3.08 -7.21 1.52
N SER A 97 -3.36 -6.53 0.41
CA SER A 97 -4.72 -6.21 -0.03
C SER A 97 -4.93 -6.68 -1.47
N PRO A 98 -6.14 -7.14 -1.84
CA PRO A 98 -6.45 -7.51 -3.22
C PRO A 98 -6.30 -6.36 -4.22
N VAL A 99 -6.34 -5.10 -3.76
CA VAL A 99 -6.15 -3.92 -4.60
C VAL A 99 -4.67 -3.60 -4.88
N ILE A 100 -3.72 -4.36 -4.32
CA ILE A 100 -2.28 -4.18 -4.54
C ILE A 100 -1.79 -5.23 -5.54
N ASP A 101 -1.30 -4.76 -6.69
CA ASP A 101 -0.73 -5.61 -7.74
C ASP A 101 0.73 -5.97 -7.46
N PHE A 102 1.52 -5.00 -6.95
CA PHE A 102 2.90 -5.23 -6.56
C PHE A 102 3.09 -5.03 -5.06
N HIS A 103 3.09 -6.15 -4.32
CA HIS A 103 3.29 -6.11 -2.89
C HIS A 103 4.79 -6.04 -2.54
N ILE A 104 5.19 -4.98 -1.84
CA ILE A 104 6.56 -4.79 -1.34
C ILE A 104 6.50 -4.79 0.19
N GLY A 105 6.69 -5.96 0.79
CA GLY A 105 6.58 -6.13 2.24
C GLY A 105 7.93 -6.10 2.93
N ASP A 106 7.94 -5.57 4.15
CA ASP A 106 9.01 -5.85 5.10
C ASP A 106 8.86 -7.29 5.59
N LEU A 107 9.94 -8.05 5.53
CA LEU A 107 9.99 -9.34 6.20
C LEU A 107 10.05 -9.12 7.71
N PRO A 108 9.40 -9.96 8.52
CA PRO A 108 9.78 -10.07 9.92
C PRO A 108 11.27 -10.43 9.94
N ALA A 109 12.07 -9.69 10.73
CA ALA A 109 13.43 -10.09 11.03
C ALA A 109 13.41 -11.57 11.39
N SER A 110 14.23 -12.37 10.71
CA SER A 110 14.40 -13.78 11.02
C SER A 110 14.57 -13.91 12.53
N SER A 111 13.64 -14.59 13.20
CA SER A 111 13.97 -15.18 14.49
C SER A 111 15.20 -16.04 14.22
N GLY A 112 16.29 -15.77 14.95
CA GLY A 112 17.56 -16.49 14.84
C GLY A 112 17.37 -18.02 14.86
N PRO A 113 18.42 -18.78 14.51
CA PRO A 113 18.29 -20.21 14.28
C PRO A 113 17.60 -20.89 15.46
N ALA A 114 16.51 -21.60 15.16
CA ALA A 114 15.86 -22.48 16.12
C ALA A 114 16.93 -23.41 16.68
N SER A 115 17.31 -23.19 17.94
CA SER A 115 18.10 -24.14 18.69
C SER A 115 17.25 -25.42 18.78
N ALA A 116 17.65 -26.42 18.02
CA ALA A 116 17.10 -27.75 18.06
C ALA A 116 17.51 -28.41 19.38
N ASN A 117 16.83 -28.08 20.48
CA ASN A 117 16.83 -28.95 21.65
C ASN A 117 15.80 -30.05 21.43
N LYS A 118 16.29 -31.17 20.89
CA LYS A 118 15.66 -32.49 21.06
C LYS A 118 15.77 -32.87 22.54
N ASP A 119 14.70 -32.71 23.30
CA ASP A 119 14.53 -33.46 24.55
C ASP A 119 13.32 -34.38 24.41
N ASN A 120 13.64 -35.67 24.34
CA ASN A 120 12.72 -36.80 24.43
C ASN A 120 12.25 -36.97 25.88
N SER A 121 10.94 -36.91 26.15
CA SER A 121 10.32 -37.80 27.13
C SER A 121 8.79 -37.89 26.96
N PRO A 122 8.15 -39.06 27.23
CA PRO A 122 6.74 -39.29 26.92
C PRO A 122 5.81 -39.29 28.17
N HIS A 123 4.49 -39.22 27.87
CA HIS A 123 3.32 -39.49 28.74
C HIS A 123 2.89 -38.35 29.71
N LYS A 124 1.61 -38.08 30.03
CA LYS A 124 0.35 -38.84 30.07
C LYS A 124 -0.87 -37.91 29.84
N ASN A 125 -1.97 -38.48 29.37
CA ASN A 125 -3.33 -37.92 29.44
C ASN A 125 -3.81 -37.74 30.89
N ARG A 126 -4.65 -36.72 31.15
CA ARG A 126 -5.82 -36.82 32.06
C ARG A 126 -6.80 -35.65 31.88
N VAL A 127 -8.06 -36.01 31.82
CA VAL A 127 -9.28 -35.17 31.88
C VAL A 127 -9.70 -35.04 33.36
N LEU A 128 -10.20 -33.88 33.83
CA LEU A 128 -11.30 -33.79 34.82
C LEU A 128 -11.88 -32.36 35.00
N PHE A 129 -13.22 -32.30 35.07
CA PHE A 129 -14.12 -31.20 35.47
C PHE A 129 -13.98 -30.80 36.96
N GLY A 130 -14.20 -29.53 37.33
CA GLY A 130 -14.40 -29.16 38.76
C GLY A 130 -14.29 -27.66 39.08
N MET A 131 -15.18 -27.19 39.97
CA MET A 131 -15.43 -25.82 40.41
C MET A 131 -14.29 -25.15 41.24
N PHE A 132 -14.31 -23.81 41.23
CA PHE A 132 -13.85 -22.85 42.26
C PHE A 132 -12.66 -23.22 43.15
N GLU A 133 -11.49 -22.63 42.85
CA GLU A 133 -10.63 -21.95 43.83
C GLU A 133 -9.82 -20.85 43.11
N LYS A 134 -9.73 -19.65 43.70
CA LYS A 134 -8.76 -18.63 43.25
C LYS A 134 -7.37 -19.06 43.72
N PRO A 135 -6.33 -18.86 42.89
CA PRO A 135 -5.05 -18.42 43.44
C PRO A 135 -4.63 -17.09 42.84
N ILE A 136 -4.02 -16.30 43.71
CA ILE A 136 -3.22 -15.13 43.46
C ILE A 136 -2.11 -15.52 42.47
N PHE A 137 -2.13 -14.98 41.25
CA PHE A 137 -0.99 -15.02 40.35
C PHE A 137 -0.51 -13.60 40.07
N ASN A 138 0.72 -13.32 40.50
CA ASN A 138 1.51 -12.16 40.11
C ASN A 138 1.45 -11.98 38.59
N PHE A 139 0.90 -10.87 38.12
CA PHE A 139 1.21 -10.33 36.80
C PHE A 139 2.66 -9.86 36.80
N GLY A 140 3.61 -10.80 36.68
CA GLY A 140 4.95 -10.47 36.21
C GLY A 140 4.83 -9.80 34.83
N PRO A 141 5.76 -8.89 34.46
CA PRO A 141 5.68 -8.18 33.20
C PRO A 141 5.65 -9.18 32.04
N VAL A 142 4.52 -9.20 31.32
CA VAL A 142 4.39 -9.94 30.06
C VAL A 142 5.55 -9.51 29.17
N PRO A 143 6.38 -10.43 28.65
CA PRO A 143 7.48 -10.06 27.77
C PRO A 143 6.90 -9.34 26.56
N LYS A 144 7.18 -8.04 26.45
CA LYS A 144 6.83 -7.24 25.28
C LYS A 144 7.55 -7.88 24.10
N LYS A 145 6.80 -8.56 23.23
CA LYS A 145 7.29 -9.05 21.95
C LYS A 145 8.07 -7.91 21.29
N PRO A 146 9.34 -8.09 20.88
CA PRO A 146 10.12 -7.01 20.30
C PRO A 146 9.31 -6.44 19.13
N ALA A 147 9.12 -5.11 19.15
CA ALA A 147 8.40 -4.41 18.11
C ALA A 147 9.04 -4.79 16.77
N ALA A 148 8.25 -5.39 15.88
CA ALA A 148 8.72 -5.69 14.54
C ALA A 148 9.30 -4.41 13.92
N PRO A 149 10.37 -4.50 13.11
CA PRO A 149 10.94 -3.33 12.44
C PRO A 149 9.84 -2.51 11.76
N LEU A 150 9.87 -1.19 11.97
CA LEU A 150 8.90 -0.27 11.38
C LEU A 150 9.24 -0.07 9.90
N SER A 151 8.34 -0.52 9.02
CA SER A 151 8.42 -0.24 7.59
C SER A 151 8.23 1.23 7.28
N THR A 152 9.12 1.78 6.46
CA THR A 152 9.01 3.14 5.92
C THR A 152 8.16 3.19 4.64
N ILE A 153 7.81 2.02 4.07
CA ILE A 153 6.97 1.91 2.88
C ILE A 153 5.51 2.15 3.28
N SER A 154 4.77 2.90 2.46
CA SER A 154 3.35 3.14 2.70
C SER A 154 2.50 1.90 2.40
N ARG A 155 1.39 1.71 3.14
CA ARG A 155 0.46 0.58 2.95
C ARG A 155 -0.05 0.50 1.51
N PHE A 156 -0.44 1.65 0.97
CA PHE A 156 -0.86 1.87 -0.41
C PHE A 156 0.01 3.01 -0.94
N ALA A 157 1.17 2.67 -1.52
CA ALA A 157 2.27 3.61 -1.70
C ALA A 157 2.13 4.48 -2.95
N CYS A 158 1.82 3.86 -4.09
CA CYS A 158 1.59 4.57 -5.34
C CYS A 158 0.64 3.79 -6.25
N ARG A 159 0.14 4.49 -7.26
CA ARG A 159 -0.56 3.89 -8.39
C ARG A 159 0.11 4.26 -9.70
N ILE A 160 0.01 3.37 -10.68
CA ILE A 160 0.49 3.54 -12.04
C ILE A 160 -0.72 3.40 -12.96
N ASP A 161 -1.07 4.49 -13.61
CA ASP A 161 -2.17 4.56 -14.57
C ASP A 161 -1.58 4.50 -15.98
N ILE A 162 -2.03 3.56 -16.80
CA ILE A 162 -1.52 3.32 -18.15
C ILE A 162 -2.65 3.47 -19.15
N ASN A 163 -2.42 4.29 -20.19
CA ASN A 163 -3.37 4.45 -21.28
C ASN A 163 -3.51 3.13 -22.07
N ARG A 164 -4.73 2.64 -22.26
CA ARG A 164 -5.03 1.47 -23.09
C ARG A 164 -4.86 1.73 -24.58
N LYS A 165 -4.84 3.00 -25.00
CA LYS A 165 -4.54 3.39 -26.39
C LYS A 165 -3.04 3.64 -26.57
N PRO A 166 -2.46 3.28 -27.74
CA PRO A 166 -1.10 3.68 -28.09
C PRO A 166 -0.90 5.19 -27.91
N PRO A 167 0.26 5.65 -27.41
CA PRO A 167 1.50 4.90 -27.19
C PRO A 167 1.60 4.23 -25.81
N HIS A 168 0.47 3.96 -25.14
CA HIS A 168 0.44 3.32 -23.81
C HIS A 168 1.22 4.08 -22.73
N THR A 169 1.09 5.41 -22.75
CA THR A 169 1.75 6.28 -21.77
C THR A 169 1.38 5.88 -20.35
N ALA A 170 2.40 5.59 -19.53
CA ALA A 170 2.28 5.34 -18.11
C ALA A 170 2.50 6.62 -17.29
N ARG A 171 1.67 6.81 -16.26
CA ARG A 171 1.79 7.90 -15.27
C ARG A 171 1.79 7.29 -13.88
N ILE A 172 2.60 7.83 -12.99
CA ILE A 172 2.66 7.41 -11.60
C ILE A 172 2.09 8.52 -10.71
N TYR A 173 1.31 8.13 -9.72
CA TYR A 173 0.73 9.02 -8.73
C TYR A 173 1.08 8.52 -7.33
N ALA A 174 1.33 9.44 -6.41
CA ALA A 174 1.53 9.10 -5.01
C ALA A 174 0.21 8.62 -4.38
N ALA A 175 0.33 7.71 -3.41
CA ALA A 175 -0.76 6.93 -2.81
C ALA A 175 -1.43 5.94 -3.76
N GLY A 176 -2.00 4.88 -3.16
CA GLY A 176 -2.97 4.00 -3.79
C GLY A 176 -4.28 4.02 -2.98
N PHE A 177 -5.38 3.71 -3.66
CA PHE A 177 -6.67 3.52 -3.00
C PHE A 177 -6.63 2.30 -2.08
N ASP A 178 -7.21 2.46 -0.89
CA ASP A 178 -7.32 1.36 0.06
C ASP A 178 -8.43 0.36 -0.31
N GLY A 179 -8.70 -0.61 0.57
CA GLY A 179 -9.77 -1.60 0.35
C GLY A 179 -11.19 -1.00 0.32
N ARG A 180 -11.36 0.27 0.71
CA ARG A 180 -12.60 1.04 0.61
C ARG A 180 -12.58 2.01 -0.57
N LYS A 181 -11.61 1.87 -1.48
CA LYS A 181 -11.42 2.74 -2.64
C LYS A 181 -11.18 4.21 -2.28
N ASN A 182 -10.63 4.49 -1.10
CA ASN A 182 -10.33 5.85 -0.65
C ASN A 182 -8.81 6.07 -0.52
N ILE A 183 -8.35 7.28 -0.87
CA ILE A 183 -7.05 7.82 -0.46
C ILE A 183 -7.31 8.89 0.59
N PHE A 184 -6.73 8.73 1.78
CA PHE A 184 -6.93 9.67 2.88
C PHE A 184 -5.68 10.52 3.13
N LEU A 185 -5.85 11.85 3.05
CA LEU A 185 -4.87 12.86 3.43
C LEU A 185 -5.40 13.61 4.65
N GLY A 186 -4.87 13.27 5.83
CA GLY A 186 -5.28 13.84 7.11
C GLY A 186 -4.80 15.28 7.33
N GLU A 187 -5.13 15.83 8.50
CA GLU A 187 -4.86 17.23 8.88
C GLU A 187 -3.40 17.64 8.66
N ASN A 188 -2.46 16.76 9.03
CA ASN A 188 -1.01 16.99 8.93
C ASN A 188 -0.41 16.83 7.52
N ALA A 189 -1.19 16.39 6.53
CA ALA A 189 -0.70 16.28 5.16
C ALA A 189 -0.64 17.68 4.52
N THR A 190 0.42 17.96 3.74
CA THR A 190 0.44 19.16 2.90
C THR A 190 -0.57 18.99 1.77
N LYS A 191 -1.52 19.91 1.68
CA LYS A 191 -2.62 19.90 0.71
C LYS A 191 -2.78 21.31 0.16
N TRP A 192 -3.08 21.44 -1.13
CA TRP A 192 -3.32 22.73 -1.76
C TRP A 192 -4.42 22.62 -2.83
N ARG A 193 -4.95 23.78 -3.21
CA ARG A 193 -5.90 23.91 -4.33
C ARG A 193 -5.26 24.78 -5.40
N HIS A 194 -5.33 24.34 -6.66
CA HIS A 194 -4.92 25.13 -7.81
C HIS A 194 -5.96 24.98 -8.92
N SER A 195 -6.57 26.08 -9.35
CA SER A 195 -7.53 26.11 -10.47
C SER A 195 -8.62 25.04 -10.35
N ASP A 196 -9.27 24.99 -9.18
CA ASP A 196 -10.31 24.01 -8.80
C ASP A 196 -9.87 22.56 -8.61
N ILE A 197 -8.58 22.28 -8.79
CA ILE A 197 -7.99 20.96 -8.54
C ILE A 197 -7.43 20.93 -7.12
N MET A 198 -7.87 19.96 -6.33
CA MET A 198 -7.26 19.62 -5.05
C MET A 198 -6.08 18.68 -5.27
N ASP A 199 -4.98 18.95 -4.57
CA ASP A 199 -3.80 18.11 -4.59
C ASP A 199 -3.10 18.09 -3.22
N GLY A 200 -2.16 17.17 -3.03
CA GLY A 200 -1.46 17.01 -1.77
C GLY A 200 -0.32 16.01 -1.80
N PHE A 201 0.53 16.08 -0.78
CA PHE A 201 1.61 15.13 -0.57
C PHE A 201 1.20 14.07 0.46
N THR A 202 1.52 12.81 0.15
CA THR A 202 1.60 11.75 1.16
C THR A 202 2.74 12.02 2.13
N THR A 203 2.67 11.53 3.37
CA THR A 203 3.65 11.76 4.44
C THR A 203 5.12 11.58 4.01
N ASN A 204 5.44 10.48 3.33
CA ASN A 204 6.83 10.19 2.91
C ASN A 204 7.12 10.55 1.44
N GLY A 205 6.07 10.85 0.68
CA GLY A 205 6.16 11.11 -0.76
C GLY A 205 6.49 9.87 -1.61
N VAL A 206 6.44 10.05 -2.93
CA VAL A 206 6.93 9.10 -3.94
C VAL A 206 7.92 9.86 -4.82
N ARG A 207 9.13 9.33 -4.98
CA ARG A 207 10.21 9.99 -5.72
C ARG A 207 10.48 9.25 -7.01
N ILE A 208 10.68 9.99 -8.10
CA ILE A 208 10.96 9.43 -9.42
C ILE A 208 12.27 10.03 -9.89
N PHE A 209 13.18 9.16 -10.28
CA PHE A 209 14.41 9.55 -10.95
C PHE A 209 14.35 9.14 -12.42
N ARG A 210 14.63 10.08 -13.34
CA ARG A 210 14.70 9.84 -14.79
C ARG A 210 16.15 9.97 -15.26
N PRO A 211 16.86 8.85 -15.51
CA PRO A 211 18.30 8.86 -15.78
C PRO A 211 18.75 9.73 -16.96
N SER A 212 17.91 9.90 -17.99
CA SER A 212 18.23 10.68 -19.19
C SER A 212 18.51 12.17 -18.91
N GLN A 213 18.10 12.69 -17.75
CA GLN A 213 18.44 14.07 -17.34
C GLN A 213 19.90 14.21 -16.87
N TRP A 214 20.57 13.12 -16.48
CA TRP A 214 21.98 13.13 -16.10
C TRP A 214 22.88 12.97 -17.33
N LEU A 215 22.56 12.05 -18.24
CA LEU A 215 23.37 11.78 -19.43
C LEU A 215 23.60 13.05 -20.27
N LYS A 216 22.59 13.92 -20.37
CA LYS A 216 22.71 15.23 -21.04
C LYS A 216 23.64 16.24 -20.35
N ARG A 217 23.90 16.10 -19.05
CA ARG A 217 24.86 16.96 -18.31
C ARG A 217 26.30 16.48 -18.45
N ALA A 218 26.52 15.19 -18.73
CA ALA A 218 27.85 14.62 -18.89
C ALA A 218 28.49 14.96 -20.25
N GLU A 219 27.70 15.37 -21.24
CA GLU A 219 28.17 15.75 -22.59
C GLU A 219 28.51 17.24 -22.73
N THR A 220 28.26 18.05 -21.68
CA THR A 220 28.54 19.49 -21.66
C THR A 220 29.56 19.89 -20.58
N GLY A 221 30.35 18.94 -20.08
CA GLY A 221 31.41 19.15 -19.08
C GLY A 221 32.79 18.99 -19.66
#